data_AF-A0A6B3ETV2-F1
#
_entry.id   AF-A0A6B3ETV2-F1
#
_cell.length_a   1.000
_cell.length_b   1.000
_cell.length_c   1.000
_cell.angle_alpha   90.00
_cell.angle_beta   90.00
_cell.angle_gamma   90.00
#
_symmetry.space_group_name_H-M   'P 1'
#
loop_
_entity.id
_entity.type
_entity.pdbx_description
1 polymer ?
#
loop_
_entity_poly.entity_id
_entity_poly.type
_entity_poly.pdbx_seq_one_letter_code
_entity_poly.pdbx_strand_id
1 'polypeptide(L)' 'VLLALLDGAVSTGHRRALDISGGLEEGFAPVDLNIVDGRRQSAADAYLTPVLGRPNLRVVTGARAHRL' A
#
# COMPACT_ATOMS: atom_id res chain seq x y z
N VAL A 1 -20.87 3.88 3.61
CA VAL A 1 -20.65 2.59 4.30
C VAL A 1 -19.42 2.64 5.20
N LEU A 2 -18.21 2.90 4.69
CA LEU A 2 -16.99 2.93 5.52
C LEU A 2 -17.08 3.86 6.74
N LEU A 3 -17.53 5.11 6.54
CA LEU A 3 -17.69 6.06 7.65
C LEU A 3 -18.70 5.58 8.70
N ALA A 4 -19.83 4.99 8.27
CA ALA A 4 -20.82 4.46 9.20
C ALA A 4 -20.30 3.26 10.02
N LEU A 5 -19.43 2.42 9.43
CA LEU A 5 -18.77 1.33 10.17
C LEU A 5 -17.76 1.87 11.19
N LEU A 6 -17.02 2.92 10.82
CA LEU A 6 -16.10 3.59 11.73
C LEU A 6 -16.84 4.23 12.91
N ASP A 7 -17.92 4.97 12.63
CA ASP A 7 -18.77 5.59 13.64
C ASP A 7 -19.38 4.53 14.57
N GLY A 8 -19.81 3.40 14.01
CA GLY A 8 -20.30 2.25 14.77
C GLY A 8 -19.24 1.70 15.74
N ALA A 9 -18.02 1.46 15.28
CA ALA A 9 -16.92 0.96 16.13
C ALA A 9 -16.57 1.93 17.26
N VAL A 10 -16.57 3.24 16.98
CA VAL A 10 -16.37 4.28 18.00
C VAL A 10 -17.52 4.28 19.01
N SER A 11 -18.77 4.12 18.56
CA SER A 11 -19.94 4.07 19.45
C SER A 11 -19.93 2.88 20.42
N THR A 12 -19.21 1.81 20.08
CA THR A 12 -19.03 0.62 20.95
C THR A 12 -17.75 0.69 21.79
N GLY A 13 -17.07 1.83 21.84
CA GLY A 13 -15.92 2.08 22.71
C GLY A 13 -14.55 1.74 22.10
N HIS A 14 -14.48 1.36 20.82
CA HIS A 14 -13.19 1.17 20.16
C HIS A 14 -12.54 2.51 19.81
N ARG A 15 -11.21 2.58 19.95
CA ARG A 15 -10.41 3.76 19.59
C ARG A 15 -10.51 4.02 18.08
N ARG A 16 -10.68 5.28 17.69
CA ARG A 16 -10.39 5.72 16.31
C ARG A 16 -8.89 5.94 16.15
N ALA A 17 -8.26 5.24 15.21
CA ALA A 17 -6.88 5.51 14.84
C ALA A 17 -6.82 6.74 13.91
N LEU A 18 -5.85 7.64 14.14
CA LEU A 18 -5.64 8.83 13.31
C LEU A 18 -4.55 8.60 12.25
N ASP A 19 -3.57 7.76 12.59
CA ASP A 19 -2.52 7.28 11.71
C ASP A 19 -2.27 5.80 12.05
N ILE A 20 -2.67 4.91 11.14
CA ILE A 20 -2.50 3.47 11.31
C ILE A 20 -1.06 3.01 11.08
N SER A 21 -0.23 3.87 10.47
CA SER A 21 1.20 3.63 10.25
C SER A 21 2.06 4.28 11.33
N GLY A 22 1.45 4.95 12.31
CA GLY A 22 2.12 5.68 13.39
C GLY A 22 2.70 4.81 14.51
N GLY A 23 2.67 3.48 14.37
CA GLY A 23 3.26 2.52 15.32
C GLY A 23 2.33 2.02 16.43
N LEU A 24 1.03 2.35 16.37
CA LEU A 24 0.00 1.76 17.23
C LEU A 24 -0.97 0.92 16.38
N GLU A 25 -0.88 -0.39 16.51
CA GLU A 25 -1.64 -1.38 15.72
C GLU A 25 -3.09 -1.60 16.21
N GLU A 26 -3.64 -0.67 17.00
CA GLU A 26 -4.96 -0.80 17.62
C GLU A 26 -5.90 0.37 17.26
N GLY A 27 -7.11 0.02 16.85
CA GLY A 27 -8.20 0.97 16.60
C GLY A 27 -8.78 0.81 15.21
N PHE A 28 -9.72 1.70 14.87
CA PHE A 28 -10.42 1.70 13.59
C PHE A 28 -10.14 3.01 12.84
N ALA A 29 -9.85 2.90 11.55
CA ALA A 29 -9.65 4.03 10.65
C ALA A 29 -9.80 3.58 9.19
N PRO A 30 -9.97 4.52 8.24
CA PRO A 30 -9.64 4.26 6.85
C PRO A 30 -8.17 3.83 6.73
N VAL A 31 -7.90 2.87 5.86
CA VAL A 31 -6.52 2.41 5.60
C VAL A 31 -5.93 3.16 4.42
N ASP A 32 -4.63 3.43 4.49
CA ASP A 32 -3.88 3.88 3.34
C ASP A 32 -3.76 2.74 2.32
N LEU A 33 -3.87 3.10 1.05
CA LEU A 33 -3.79 2.16 -0.06
C LEU A 33 -2.75 2.66 -1.05
N ASN A 34 -2.02 1.74 -1.69
CA ASN A 34 -1.13 2.05 -2.80
C ASN A 34 -1.95 2.36 -4.06
N ILE A 35 -2.59 3.52 -4.08
CA ILE A 35 -3.43 4.05 -5.15
C ILE A 35 -2.98 5.47 -5.47
N VAL A 36 -2.67 5.72 -6.74
CA VAL A 36 -2.32 7.04 -7.27
C VAL A 36 -3.20 7.30 -8.49
N ASP A 37 -3.84 8.47 -8.56
CA ASP A 37 -4.78 8.85 -9.62
C ASP A 37 -5.89 7.82 -9.87
N GLY A 38 -6.42 7.24 -8.79
CA GLY A 38 -7.49 6.24 -8.83
C GLY A 38 -7.08 4.87 -9.39
N ARG A 39 -5.78 4.62 -9.58
CA ARG A 39 -5.24 3.34 -10.06
C ARG A 39 -4.31 2.71 -9.04
N ARG A 40 -4.30 1.38 -8.99
CA ARG A 40 -3.33 0.63 -8.19
C ARG A 40 -1.91 1.01 -8.62
N GLN A 41 -1.07 1.38 -7.67
CA GLN A 41 0.37 1.55 -7.85
C GLN A 41 1.08 0.26 -7.40
N SER A 42 1.67 -0.46 -8.34
CA SER A 42 2.53 -1.60 -8.03
C SER A 42 3.94 -1.16 -7.62
N ALA A 43 4.73 -2.08 -7.07
CA ALA A 43 6.16 -1.84 -6.83
C ALA A 43 6.91 -1.54 -8.15
N ALA A 44 6.49 -2.14 -9.27
CA ALA A 44 7.07 -1.82 -10.57
C ALA A 44 6.74 -0.38 -11.00
N ASP A 45 5.49 0.07 -10.82
CA ASP A 45 5.08 1.45 -11.15
C ASP A 45 5.83 2.48 -10.29
N ALA A 46 5.98 2.21 -9.00
CA ALA A 46 6.64 3.12 -8.07
C ALA A 46 8.16 3.18 -8.26
N TYR A 47 8.82 2.04 -8.48
CA TYR A 47 10.27 1.94 -8.38
C TYR A 47 10.99 1.53 -9.66
N LEU A 48 10.36 0.73 -10.53
CA LEU A 48 11.04 0.15 -11.70
C LEU A 48 10.80 0.98 -12.97
N THR A 49 9.53 1.15 -13.35
CA THR A 49 9.11 1.84 -14.56
C THR A 49 9.76 3.22 -14.73
N PRO A 50 9.86 4.07 -13.68
CA PRO A 50 10.46 5.40 -13.81
C PRO A 50 11.96 5.40 -14.14
N VAL A 51 12.67 4.28 -13.91
CA VAL A 51 14.13 4.20 -14.03
C VAL A 51 14.61 3.16 -15.03
N LEU A 52 13.72 2.59 -15.85
CA LEU A 52 14.04 1.56 -16.85
C LEU A 52 15.15 1.96 -17.84
N GLY A 53 15.33 3.26 -18.08
CA GLY A 53 16.36 3.79 -18.99
C GLY A 53 17.78 3.87 -18.41
N ARG A 54 17.99 3.51 -17.14
CA ARG A 54 19.33 3.60 -16.52
C ARG A 54 20.31 2.60 -17.16
N PRO A 55 21.52 3.03 -17.57
CA PRO A 55 22.46 2.17 -18.29
C PRO A 55 23.02 1.02 -17.44
N ASN A 56 22.94 1.14 -16.11
CA ASN A 56 23.37 0.11 -15.17
C ASN A 56 22.23 -0.80 -14.68
N LEU A 57 21.02 -0.70 -15.25
CA LEU A 57 19.87 -1.55 -14.90
C LEU A 57 19.48 -2.42 -16.09
N ARG A 58 19.45 -3.74 -15.89
CA ARG A 58 18.96 -4.71 -16.87
C ARG A 58 17.78 -5.50 -16.30
N VAL A 59 16.63 -5.41 -16.96
CA VAL A 59 15.43 -6.18 -16.62
C VAL A 59 15.29 -7.34 -17.60
N VAL A 60 15.14 -8.56 -17.08
CA VAL A 60 14.86 -9.76 -17.89
C VAL A 60 13.50 -10.30 -17.48
N THR A 61 12.53 -10.25 -18.39
CA THR A 61 11.17 -10.76 -18.17
C THR A 61 11.05 -12.20 -18.65
N GLY A 62 10.08 -12.95 -18.11
CA GLY A 62 9.84 -14.34 -18.53
C GLY A 62 10.96 -15.31 -18.15
N ALA A 63 11.84 -14.93 -17.21
CA ALA A 63 12.95 -15.76 -16.74
C ALA A 63 12.62 -16.37 -15.38
N ARG A 64 12.77 -17.70 -15.27
CA ARG A 64 12.72 -18.44 -14.00
C ARG A 64 14.13 -18.79 -13.57
N ALA A 65 14.55 -18.34 -12.41
CA ALA A 65 15.83 -18.75 -11.83
C ALA A 65 15.73 -20.20 -11.33
N HIS A 66 16.69 -21.06 -11.70
CA HIS A 66 16.68 -22.49 -11.35
C HIS A 66 17.73 -22.85 -10.29
N ARG A 67 18.90 -22.22 -10.36
CA ARG A 67 20.03 -22.41 -9.45
C ARG A 67 20.93 -21.18 -9.50
N LEU A 68 21.75 -21.02 -8.48
CA LEU A 68 22.86 -20.06 -8.45
C LEU A 68 24.09 -20.64 -9.14
#